data_AF-A0A8B6HES7-F1
#
_entry.id   AF-A0A8B6HES7-F1
#
_cell.length_a   1.000
_cell.length_b   1.000
_cell.length_c   1.000
_cell.angle_alpha   90.00
_cell.angle_beta   90.00
_cell.angle_gamma   90.00
#
_symmetry.space_group_name_H-M   'P 1'
#
loop_
_entity.id
_entity.type
_entity.pdbx_description
1 polymer ?
#
loop_
_entity_poly.entity_id
_entity_poly.type
_entity_poly.pdbx_seq_one_letter_code
_entity_poly.pdbx_strand_id
1 'polypeptide(L)'
;MWIQFLFCCLIAFCSCEKNERFLESDQLSKGGGVLLYILQKLEAMQAAQKSQTETINHQKKQISDLEKRQRELKHTINTYHPLSKDGYMGCFKDDGNRHLKHKITRISNTTLWKCKRHCHGFKYAGLQDRTACLCGNTLNNPSYPRVPKNQCNMPCPGESFRMCGAGWRNSIYRV
;
A
#
# COMPACT_ATOMS: atom_id res chain seq x y z
N MET A 1 1.76 -40.28 41.07
CA MET A 1 2.46 -39.08 40.60
C MET A 1 2.46 -39.14 39.08
N TRP A 2 1.83 -38.15 38.43
CA TRP A 2 1.74 -37.97 36.98
C TRP A 2 0.79 -38.92 36.23
N ILE A 3 -0.50 -38.57 36.17
CA ILE A 3 -1.41 -38.56 35.00
C ILE A 3 -2.78 -38.12 35.56
N GLN A 4 -2.87 -36.84 35.90
CA GLN A 4 -4.10 -36.19 36.41
C GLN A 4 -4.37 -34.87 35.67
N PHE A 5 -3.85 -34.72 34.45
CA PHE A 5 -3.96 -33.46 33.69
C PHE A 5 -4.46 -33.62 32.24
N LEU A 6 -4.97 -34.80 31.86
CA LEU A 6 -5.47 -35.05 30.49
C LEU A 6 -7.00 -35.10 30.35
N PHE A 7 -7.74 -34.74 31.41
CA PHE A 7 -9.21 -34.72 31.38
C PHE A 7 -9.84 -33.32 31.57
N CYS A 8 -9.05 -32.24 31.45
CA CYS A 8 -9.56 -30.87 31.65
C CYS A 8 -9.54 -29.98 30.38
N CYS A 9 -9.32 -30.55 29.19
CA CYS A 9 -9.19 -29.75 27.95
C CYS A 9 -10.33 -29.93 26.92
N LEU A 10 -11.45 -30.54 27.30
CA LEU A 10 -12.66 -30.62 26.43
C LEU A 10 -13.86 -29.80 26.93
N ILE A 11 -13.74 -29.06 28.04
CA ILE A 11 -14.88 -28.28 28.60
C ILE A 11 -14.56 -26.78 28.83
N ALA A 12 -13.36 -26.27 28.54
CA ALA A 12 -13.05 -24.88 28.86
C ALA A 12 -12.46 -24.12 27.68
N PHE A 13 -13.29 -23.64 26.74
CA PHE A 13 -13.06 -22.38 26.02
C PHE A 13 -14.35 -21.87 25.35
N CYS A 14 -15.31 -21.44 26.16
CA CYS A 14 -16.19 -20.33 25.79
C CYS A 14 -16.73 -19.67 27.06
N SER A 15 -15.85 -18.99 27.81
CA SER A 15 -16.30 -18.07 28.84
C SER A 15 -16.73 -16.77 28.17
N CYS A 16 -18.04 -16.60 27.98
CA CYS A 16 -18.69 -15.30 28.11
C CYS A 16 -19.83 -15.48 29.11
N GLU A 17 -19.75 -14.74 30.21
CA GLU A 17 -20.51 -14.93 31.44
C GLU A 17 -22.04 -14.85 31.23
N LYS A 18 -22.77 -15.81 31.81
CA LYS A 18 -23.66 -15.58 32.96
C LYS A 18 -24.30 -16.88 33.45
N ASN A 19 -23.86 -17.31 34.62
CA ASN A 19 -24.71 -17.85 35.69
C ASN A 19 -25.49 -19.15 35.37
N GLU A 20 -24.80 -20.27 35.16
CA GLU A 20 -25.42 -21.59 35.24
C GLU A 20 -25.43 -22.07 36.70
N ARG A 21 -26.59 -21.89 37.34
CA ARG A 21 -26.96 -22.61 38.56
C ARG A 21 -28.05 -23.62 38.17
N PHE A 22 -27.89 -24.85 38.67
CA PHE A 22 -28.97 -25.82 38.93
C PHE A 22 -29.61 -26.55 37.74
N LEU A 23 -29.21 -27.81 37.50
CA LEU A 23 -29.96 -29.04 37.89
C LEU A 23 -29.48 -30.23 37.06
N GLU A 24 -28.59 -31.02 37.64
CA GLU A 24 -28.29 -32.39 37.22
C GLU A 24 -29.10 -33.33 38.13
N SER A 25 -30.23 -33.86 37.63
CA SER A 25 -30.85 -35.16 38.00
C SER A 25 -32.29 -35.24 37.48
N ASP A 26 -32.66 -36.43 36.99
CA ASP A 26 -34.02 -36.89 36.64
C ASP A 26 -34.73 -36.24 35.45
N GLN A 27 -34.55 -36.79 34.24
CA GLN A 27 -35.60 -36.79 33.20
C GLN A 27 -35.68 -38.13 32.42
N LEU A 28 -35.08 -39.22 32.91
CA LEU A 28 -35.11 -40.53 32.22
C LEU A 28 -36.27 -41.43 32.69
N SER A 29 -37.48 -40.88 32.81
CA SER A 29 -38.68 -41.69 33.08
C SER A 29 -39.94 -40.96 32.63
N LYS A 30 -40.33 -41.18 31.37
CA LYS A 30 -41.67 -41.03 30.74
C LYS A 30 -41.46 -40.69 29.26
N GLY A 31 -42.07 -41.47 28.36
CA GLY A 31 -41.89 -41.43 26.89
C GLY A 31 -42.23 -40.13 26.16
N GLY A 32 -42.34 -38.98 26.85
CA GLY A 32 -42.43 -37.62 26.28
C GLY A 32 -41.16 -36.77 26.46
N GLY A 33 -40.17 -37.24 27.25
CA GLY A 33 -38.95 -36.47 27.54
C GLY A 33 -37.98 -36.33 26.37
N VAL A 34 -37.96 -37.32 25.46
CA VAL A 34 -37.05 -37.31 24.29
C VAL A 34 -37.44 -36.22 23.29
N LEU A 35 -38.74 -36.03 23.02
CA LEU A 35 -39.21 -34.99 22.08
C LEU A 35 -38.95 -33.58 22.63
N LEU A 36 -39.19 -33.36 23.93
CA LEU A 36 -38.92 -32.08 24.59
C LEU A 36 -37.42 -31.77 24.60
N TYR A 37 -36.57 -32.78 24.86
CA TYR A 37 -35.12 -32.64 24.80
C TYR A 37 -34.62 -32.29 23.38
N ILE A 38 -35.19 -32.92 22.34
CA ILE A 38 -34.85 -32.62 20.94
C ILE A 38 -35.24 -31.17 20.58
N LEU A 39 -36.44 -30.72 20.98
CA LEU A 39 -36.89 -29.35 20.73
C LEU A 39 -35.99 -28.32 21.42
N GLN A 40 -35.63 -28.55 22.68
CA GLN A 40 -34.74 -27.66 23.41
C GLN A 40 -33.33 -27.59 22.79
N LYS A 41 -32.81 -28.71 22.26
CA LYS A 41 -31.54 -28.73 21.52
C LYS A 41 -31.65 -28.01 20.17
N LEU A 42 -32.76 -28.15 19.45
CA LEU A 42 -33.00 -27.44 18.19
C LEU A 42 -33.04 -25.92 18.39
N GLU A 43 -33.72 -25.44 19.42
CA GLU A 43 -33.76 -24.00 19.76
C GLU A 43 -32.37 -23.46 20.12
N ALA A 44 -31.59 -24.23 20.89
CA ALA A 44 -30.21 -23.87 21.22
C ALA A 44 -29.32 -23.81 19.96
N MET A 45 -29.48 -24.74 19.02
CA MET A 45 -28.78 -24.73 17.73
C MET A 45 -29.18 -23.55 16.84
N GLN A 46 -30.48 -23.21 16.80
CA GLN A 46 -30.99 -22.04 16.07
C GLN A 46 -30.47 -20.72 16.66
N ALA A 47 -30.44 -20.60 17.99
CA ALA A 47 -29.87 -19.44 18.68
C ALA A 47 -28.36 -19.29 18.40
N ALA A 48 -27.61 -20.39 18.41
CA ALA A 48 -26.20 -20.39 18.06
C ALA A 48 -25.97 -19.97 16.58
N GLN A 49 -26.78 -20.49 15.65
CA GLN A 49 -26.71 -20.11 14.23
C GLN A 49 -27.04 -18.62 14.01
N LYS A 50 -28.00 -18.08 14.75
CA LYS A 50 -28.35 -16.66 14.71
C LYS A 50 -27.19 -15.78 15.22
N SER A 51 -26.59 -16.14 16.35
CA SER A 51 -25.43 -15.43 16.92
C SER A 51 -24.22 -15.43 15.98
N GLN A 52 -23.94 -16.57 15.32
CA GLN A 52 -22.92 -16.67 14.29
C GLN A 52 -23.22 -15.76 13.09
N THR A 53 -24.48 -15.70 12.65
CA THR A 53 -24.92 -14.84 11.54
C THR A 53 -24.74 -13.36 11.87
N GLU A 54 -25.05 -12.94 13.10
CA GLU A 54 -24.83 -11.57 13.57
C GLU A 54 -23.34 -11.21 13.60
N THR A 55 -22.48 -12.14 14.04
CA THR A 55 -21.02 -11.97 14.02
C THR A 55 -20.48 -11.80 12.60
N ILE A 56 -20.94 -12.65 11.66
CA ILE A 56 -20.55 -12.56 10.24
C ILE A 56 -20.99 -11.22 9.64
N ASN A 57 -22.20 -10.75 9.96
CA ASN A 57 -22.69 -9.47 9.48
C ASN A 57 -21.88 -8.31 10.03
N HIS A 58 -21.47 -8.37 11.30
CA HIS A 58 -20.56 -7.39 11.89
C HIS A 58 -19.21 -7.35 11.17
N GLN A 59 -18.59 -8.51 10.95
CA GLN A 59 -17.32 -8.63 10.24
C GLN A 59 -17.41 -8.11 8.80
N LYS A 60 -18.48 -8.43 8.07
CA LYS A 60 -18.72 -7.91 6.70
C LYS A 60 -18.78 -6.39 6.67
N LYS A 61 -19.42 -5.77 7.67
CA LYS A 61 -19.47 -4.31 7.79
C LYS A 61 -18.06 -3.72 7.98
N GLN A 62 -17.27 -4.31 8.87
CA GLN A 62 -15.88 -3.89 9.08
C GLN A 62 -15.04 -4.01 7.80
N ILE A 63 -15.20 -5.10 7.05
CA ILE A 63 -14.50 -5.30 5.76
C ILE A 63 -14.92 -4.23 4.74
N SER A 64 -16.21 -3.95 4.60
CA SER A 64 -16.72 -2.90 3.70
C SER A 64 -16.14 -1.52 4.05
N ASP A 65 -16.05 -1.19 5.34
CA ASP A 65 -15.47 0.07 5.81
C ASP A 65 -13.96 0.14 5.49
N LEU A 66 -13.23 -0.96 5.65
CA LEU A 66 -11.81 -1.05 5.28
C LEU A 66 -11.60 -0.91 3.77
N GLU A 67 -12.42 -1.57 2.96
CA GLU A 67 -12.36 -1.44 1.49
C GLU A 67 -12.65 -0.01 1.04
N LYS A 68 -13.59 0.69 1.69
CA LYS A 68 -13.87 2.10 1.41
C LYS A 68 -12.64 2.97 1.69
N ARG A 69 -12.00 2.79 2.85
CA ARG A 69 -10.75 3.49 3.19
C ARG A 69 -9.63 3.17 2.21
N GLN A 70 -9.53 1.91 1.76
CA GLN A 70 -8.54 1.52 0.76
C GLN A 70 -8.80 2.21 -0.60
N ARG A 71 -10.06 2.36 -1.01
CA ARG A 71 -10.44 3.13 -2.21
C ARG A 71 -10.06 4.61 -2.08
N GLU A 72 -10.33 5.23 -0.94
CA GLU A 72 -9.96 6.63 -0.66
C GLU A 72 -8.43 6.84 -0.65
N LEU A 73 -7.69 5.91 -0.05
CA LEU A 73 -6.22 5.92 -0.06
C LEU A 73 -5.66 5.74 -1.48
N LYS A 74 -6.24 4.82 -2.27
CA LYS A 74 -5.85 4.60 -3.67
C LYS A 74 -6.10 5.85 -4.52
N HIS A 75 -7.22 6.54 -4.31
CA HIS A 75 -7.48 7.82 -4.96
C HIS A 75 -6.44 8.86 -4.56
N THR A 76 -6.14 8.98 -3.26
CA THR A 76 -5.12 9.90 -2.74
C THR A 76 -3.75 9.63 -3.37
N ILE A 77 -3.33 8.38 -3.50
CA ILE A 77 -2.07 7.99 -4.15
C ILE A 77 -2.08 8.34 -5.65
N ASN A 78 -3.19 8.12 -6.35
CA ASN A 78 -3.30 8.46 -7.78
C ASN A 78 -3.25 9.98 -8.01
N THR A 79 -3.81 10.77 -7.08
CA THR A 79 -3.71 12.23 -7.10
C THR A 79 -2.35 12.73 -6.62
N TYR A 80 -1.69 12.01 -5.72
CA TYR A 80 -0.29 12.19 -5.32
C TYR A 80 0.63 11.40 -6.25
N HIS A 81 0.66 11.78 -7.53
CA HIS A 81 1.69 11.27 -8.42
C HIS A 81 3.05 11.70 -7.82
N PRO A 82 3.99 10.79 -7.46
CA PRO A 82 5.28 11.15 -6.85
C PRO A 82 6.19 12.01 -7.74
N LEU A 83 5.73 12.38 -8.93
CA LEU A 83 6.41 13.21 -9.92
C LEU A 83 6.11 14.71 -9.75
N SER A 84 5.01 15.09 -9.07
CA SER A 84 4.67 16.51 -8.89
C SER A 84 5.44 17.16 -7.74
N LYS A 85 5.71 16.44 -6.64
CA LYS A 85 6.43 16.97 -5.46
C LYS A 85 7.87 17.40 -5.79
N ASP A 86 8.52 16.66 -6.67
CA ASP A 86 9.91 16.91 -7.07
C ASP A 86 10.03 17.82 -8.30
N GLY A 87 8.89 18.26 -8.86
CA GLY A 87 8.85 19.10 -10.06
C GLY A 87 9.31 18.38 -11.33
N TYR A 88 9.07 17.07 -11.46
CA TYR A 88 9.45 16.33 -12.67
C TYR A 88 8.65 16.83 -13.86
N MET A 89 9.36 17.37 -14.83
CA MET A 89 8.77 17.92 -16.04
C MET A 89 8.59 16.84 -17.09
N GLY A 90 9.44 15.81 -17.16
CA GLY A 90 9.33 14.75 -18.17
C GLY A 90 10.66 14.15 -18.61
N CYS A 91 10.58 13.21 -19.55
CA CYS A 91 11.73 12.70 -20.28
C CYS A 91 11.81 13.41 -21.63
N PHE A 92 12.98 13.94 -21.98
CA PHE A 92 13.18 14.71 -23.21
C PHE A 92 14.35 14.15 -24.00
N LYS A 93 14.24 14.19 -25.33
CA LYS A 93 15.37 13.91 -26.22
C LYS A 93 16.46 14.96 -26.00
N ASP A 94 17.72 14.54 -26.09
CA ASP A 94 18.89 15.40 -26.13
C ASP A 94 19.80 14.97 -27.30
N ASP A 95 20.78 15.81 -27.62
CA ASP A 95 21.84 15.51 -28.59
C ASP A 95 23.09 16.37 -28.31
N GLY A 96 24.09 16.30 -29.19
CA GLY A 96 25.34 17.04 -29.04
C GLY A 96 25.19 18.56 -28.95
N ASN A 97 24.10 19.13 -29.48
CA ASN A 97 23.82 20.57 -29.42
C ASN A 97 23.17 21.00 -28.09
N ARG A 98 22.80 20.02 -27.24
CA ARG A 98 22.31 20.16 -25.87
C ARG A 98 21.03 20.98 -25.73
N HIS A 99 19.99 20.33 -25.25
CA HIS A 99 18.76 20.98 -24.81
C HIS A 99 19.04 21.97 -23.66
N LEU A 100 19.66 21.50 -22.58
CA LEU A 100 20.03 22.30 -21.42
C LEU A 100 21.54 22.58 -21.44
N LYS A 101 21.92 23.67 -22.10
CA LYS A 101 23.33 23.96 -22.43
C LYS A 101 24.04 24.98 -21.54
N HIS A 102 23.37 25.56 -20.54
CA HIS A 102 23.94 26.71 -19.82
C HIS A 102 25.04 26.30 -18.84
N LYS A 103 24.88 25.16 -18.18
CA LYS A 103 25.83 24.65 -17.20
C LYS A 103 25.75 23.14 -17.16
N ILE A 104 26.89 22.46 -17.27
CA ILE A 104 26.97 21.00 -17.32
C ILE A 104 28.06 20.52 -16.38
N THR A 105 27.76 19.47 -15.60
CA THR A 105 28.74 18.79 -14.75
C THR A 105 28.45 17.29 -14.69
N ARG A 106 29.41 16.49 -14.19
CA ARG A 106 29.19 15.08 -13.85
C ARG A 106 29.45 14.86 -12.37
N ILE A 107 28.53 14.19 -11.70
CA ILE A 107 28.62 13.86 -10.27
C ILE A 107 28.55 12.33 -10.15
N SER A 108 29.59 11.70 -9.61
CA SER A 108 29.66 10.22 -9.51
C SER A 108 28.49 9.62 -8.73
N ASN A 109 28.17 10.20 -7.58
CA ASN A 109 27.07 9.83 -6.71
C ASN A 109 25.86 10.78 -6.90
N THR A 110 25.35 10.89 -8.13
CA THR A 110 24.29 11.86 -8.48
C THR A 110 22.96 11.52 -7.79
N THR A 111 22.31 12.56 -7.27
CA THR A 111 20.92 12.55 -6.80
C THR A 111 20.18 13.73 -7.43
N LEU A 112 18.84 13.72 -7.41
CA LEU A 112 18.07 14.87 -7.90
C LEU A 112 18.45 16.16 -7.19
N TRP A 113 18.57 16.11 -5.87
CA TRP A 113 18.85 17.29 -5.04
C TRP A 113 20.23 17.88 -5.29
N LYS A 114 21.26 17.04 -5.50
CA LYS A 114 22.60 17.52 -5.89
C LYS A 114 22.55 18.26 -7.22
N CYS A 115 21.79 17.72 -8.17
CA CYS A 115 21.62 18.33 -9.49
C CYS A 115 20.87 19.67 -9.43
N LYS A 116 19.74 19.71 -8.72
CA LYS A 116 18.97 20.95 -8.51
C LYS A 116 19.82 22.02 -7.82
N ARG A 117 20.57 21.65 -6.79
CA ARG A 117 21.49 22.56 -6.09
C ARG A 117 22.55 23.11 -7.03
N HIS A 118 23.12 22.25 -7.89
CA HIS A 118 24.09 22.70 -8.89
C HIS A 118 23.50 23.68 -9.91
N CYS A 119 22.23 23.47 -10.27
CA CYS A 119 21.45 24.31 -11.18
C CYS A 119 20.68 25.45 -10.47
N HIS A 120 21.02 25.77 -9.22
CA HIS A 120 20.45 26.93 -8.55
C HIS A 120 20.67 28.20 -9.39
N GLY A 121 19.62 28.99 -9.57
CA GLY A 121 19.60 30.16 -10.47
C GLY A 121 19.14 29.88 -11.91
N PHE A 122 18.89 28.61 -12.27
CA PHE A 122 18.25 28.22 -13.53
C PHE A 122 16.82 27.73 -13.31
N LYS A 123 15.98 27.76 -14.35
CA LYS A 123 14.60 27.26 -14.25
C LYS A 123 14.50 25.73 -14.22
N TYR A 124 15.45 25.05 -14.87
CA TYR A 124 15.39 23.61 -15.10
C TYR A 124 16.73 22.92 -14.85
N ALA A 125 16.65 21.72 -14.28
CA ALA A 125 17.74 20.77 -14.15
C ALA A 125 17.40 19.50 -14.93
N GLY A 126 18.34 19.02 -15.73
CA GLY A 126 18.27 17.78 -16.48
C GLY A 126 19.29 16.79 -15.93
N LEU A 127 18.84 15.57 -15.70
CA LEU A 127 19.70 14.43 -15.39
C LEU A 127 19.84 13.56 -16.63
N GLN A 128 21.08 13.28 -17.04
CA GLN A 128 21.43 12.45 -18.19
C GLN A 128 22.46 11.40 -17.81
N ASP A 129 22.37 10.23 -18.44
CA ASP A 129 23.43 9.22 -18.39
C ASP A 129 23.91 8.92 -16.95
N ARG A 130 22.96 8.79 -16.02
CA ARG A 130 23.14 8.54 -14.57
C ARG A 130 23.82 9.64 -13.78
N THR A 131 24.82 10.31 -14.33
CA THR A 131 25.76 11.16 -13.60
C THR A 131 25.85 12.59 -14.12
N ALA A 132 25.37 12.86 -15.34
CA ALA A 132 25.42 14.20 -15.89
C ALA A 132 24.25 15.05 -15.40
N CYS A 133 24.60 16.27 -15.01
CA CYS A 133 23.70 17.32 -14.58
C CYS A 133 23.79 18.49 -15.54
N LEU A 134 22.65 18.88 -16.11
CA LEU A 134 22.54 19.91 -17.12
C LEU A 134 21.56 20.98 -16.65
N CYS A 135 21.89 22.25 -16.80
CA CYS A 135 21.05 23.37 -16.38
C CYS A 135 20.62 24.21 -17.57
N GLY A 136 19.41 24.77 -17.50
CA GLY A 136 18.95 25.71 -18.51
C GLY A 136 17.62 26.37 -18.17
N ASN A 137 17.23 27.31 -19.02
CA ASN A 137 16.08 28.17 -18.79
C ASN A 137 14.93 27.96 -19.78
N THR A 138 15.13 27.11 -20.79
CA THR A 138 14.17 26.88 -21.87
C THR A 138 13.93 25.38 -22.04
N LEU A 139 12.65 25.01 -22.15
CA LEU A 139 12.18 23.65 -22.37
C LEU A 139 11.42 23.46 -23.68
N ASN A 140 10.86 24.56 -24.23
CA ASN A 140 9.99 24.52 -25.40
C ASN A 140 10.82 24.64 -26.68
N ASN A 141 11.59 23.60 -26.98
CA ASN A 141 12.32 23.49 -28.23
C ASN A 141 11.82 22.28 -29.04
N PRO A 142 11.25 22.48 -30.25
CA PRO A 142 10.78 21.38 -31.10
C PRO A 142 11.84 20.32 -31.43
N SER A 143 13.13 20.68 -31.47
CA SER A 143 14.24 19.73 -31.70
C SER A 143 14.44 18.75 -30.55
N TYR A 144 13.94 19.10 -29.35
CA TYR A 144 14.09 18.32 -28.12
C TYR A 144 12.71 17.93 -27.55
N PRO A 145 11.92 17.14 -28.30
CA PRO A 145 10.58 16.80 -27.87
C PRO A 145 10.61 15.96 -26.59
N ARG A 146 9.49 16.02 -25.87
CA ARG A 146 9.18 15.05 -24.82
C ARG A 146 9.06 13.67 -25.43
N VAL A 147 9.63 12.67 -24.77
CA VAL A 147 9.56 11.26 -25.15
C VAL A 147 8.93 10.44 -24.01
N PRO A 148 8.50 9.18 -24.27
CA PRO A 148 8.01 8.29 -23.24
C PRO A 148 8.96 8.18 -22.04
N LYS A 149 8.39 8.16 -20.82
CA LYS A 149 9.14 8.15 -19.56
C LYS A 149 10.11 6.97 -19.45
N ASN A 150 9.77 5.82 -20.04
CA ASN A 150 10.60 4.62 -20.06
C ASN A 150 11.90 4.77 -20.87
N GLN A 151 12.08 5.84 -21.65
CA GLN A 151 13.36 6.15 -22.29
C GLN A 151 14.34 6.84 -21.33
N CYS A 152 13.87 7.32 -20.17
CA CYS A 152 14.69 7.82 -19.08
C CYS A 152 14.67 6.79 -17.94
N ASN A 153 15.29 5.63 -18.18
CA ASN A 153 15.20 4.43 -17.33
C ASN A 153 16.48 4.12 -16.55
N MET A 154 17.49 4.98 -16.57
CA MET A 154 18.70 4.72 -15.81
C MET A 154 18.57 5.26 -14.38
N PRO A 155 18.75 4.42 -13.35
CA PRO A 155 18.64 4.85 -11.97
C PRO A 155 19.78 5.80 -11.59
N CYS A 156 19.49 6.74 -10.71
CA CYS A 156 20.49 7.63 -10.13
C CYS A 156 21.44 6.83 -9.21
N PRO A 157 22.77 6.99 -9.32
CA PRO A 157 23.72 6.27 -8.47
C PRO A 157 23.53 6.52 -6.96
N GLY A 158 23.11 7.73 -6.57
CA GLY A 158 22.89 8.08 -5.17
C GLY A 158 21.44 8.04 -4.70
N GLU A 159 20.50 7.65 -5.57
CA GLU A 159 19.07 7.65 -5.30
C GLU A 159 18.39 6.61 -6.22
N SER A 160 18.56 5.32 -5.92
CA SER A 160 18.22 4.21 -6.85
C SER A 160 16.74 4.15 -7.26
N PHE A 161 15.83 4.68 -6.44
CA PHE A 161 14.41 4.77 -6.74
C PHE A 161 14.04 5.90 -7.73
N ARG A 162 15.03 6.72 -8.12
CA ARG A 162 14.87 7.85 -9.04
C ARG A 162 15.59 7.58 -10.37
N MET A 163 15.01 8.07 -11.46
CA MET A 163 15.61 7.96 -12.79
C MET A 163 16.41 9.21 -13.18
N CYS A 164 17.68 9.01 -13.52
CA CYS A 164 18.67 10.00 -13.95
C CYS A 164 18.89 9.97 -15.47
N GLY A 165 17.78 9.99 -16.23
CA GLY A 165 17.79 10.05 -17.68
C GLY A 165 18.16 8.73 -18.35
N ALA A 166 18.70 8.84 -19.56
CA ALA A 166 19.43 7.77 -20.25
C ALA A 166 20.48 8.39 -21.19
N GLY A 167 21.11 7.60 -22.06
CA GLY A 167 21.98 8.13 -23.11
C GLY A 167 21.19 9.06 -24.03
N TRP A 168 21.60 10.33 -24.13
CA TRP A 168 20.88 11.36 -24.90
C TRP A 168 19.39 11.49 -24.55
N ARG A 169 19.05 11.21 -23.29
CA ARG A 169 17.71 11.37 -22.73
C ARG A 169 17.81 12.05 -21.38
N ASN A 170 17.10 13.16 -21.25
CA ASN A 170 17.15 13.99 -20.05
C ASN A 170 15.87 13.78 -19.23
N SER A 171 16.01 13.28 -18.00
CA SER A 171 14.98 13.45 -16.99
C SER A 171 15.02 14.90 -16.51
N ILE A 172 14.06 15.73 -16.93
CA ILE A 172 14.05 17.16 -16.62
C ILE A 172 13.13 17.45 -15.43
N TYR A 173 13.61 18.31 -14.55
CA TYR A 173 12.92 18.78 -13.34
C TYR A 173 12.97 20.30 -13.28
N ARG A 174 11.94 20.91 -12.69
CA ARG A 174 11.98 22.31 -12.26
C ARG A 174 12.91 22.43 -11.06
N VAL A 175 13.81 23.41 -11.08
CA VAL A 175 14.69 23.73 -9.94
C VAL A 175 13.88 24.42 -8.86
#